data_AF-A0A8H5MFM9-F1
#
_entry.id   AF-A0A8H5MFM9-F1
#
_cell.length_a   1.000
_cell.length_b   1.000
_cell.length_c   1.000
_cell.angle_alpha   90.00
_cell.angle_beta   90.00
_cell.angle_gamma   90.00
#
_symmetry.space_group_name_H-M   'P 1'
#
loop_
_entity.id
_entity.type
_entity.pdbx_description
1 polymer ?
#
loop_
_entity_poly.entity_id
_entity_poly.type
_entity_poly.pdbx_seq_one_letter_code
_entity_poly.pdbx_strand_id
1 'polypeptide(L)'
;MFLYFGPVLTRHLRRDLYSHRRRDISGATHTLLTPETSFSIHCLNPAQAAAVRQVFSPLYNTHGELKFPRQQPGSENPAIVSSLYGEDLFAVSEVSSLVFFEFVSNCALGHQDWFHFGVFNPTFNLNTLNLQDYQIAADLNLFNIATFDGDFSSLQSRGGKVITYHGQADMPISPADTEFYYQHFSSTMGLPPSELDGFLRFFQIGGMSHCATGPGAWEIGQTIAGASGNLTAETLDPDRNVLTAVVRWVEEGIAPDTILGTKYVNDTTFGVEFSRRHCHYPTRNIYDRKGDSNLPGSWSCKEVGRIFIRL
;
A
#
# COMPACT_ATOMS: atom_id res chain seq x y z
N MET A 1 -6.85 -11.97 19.08
CA MET A 1 -8.18 -12.08 18.43
C MET A 1 -8.12 -12.34 16.91
N PHE A 2 -7.02 -12.05 16.21
CA PHE A 2 -6.92 -12.08 14.74
C PHE A 2 -6.32 -13.36 14.11
N LEU A 3 -5.80 -14.28 14.92
CA LEU A 3 -5.06 -15.49 14.50
C LEU A 3 -5.85 -16.48 13.61
N TYR A 4 -7.19 -16.39 13.55
CA TYR A 4 -8.03 -17.43 12.92
C TYR A 4 -8.80 -17.02 11.66
N PHE A 5 -8.77 -15.75 11.23
CA PHE A 5 -9.76 -15.23 10.28
C PHE A 5 -9.23 -14.75 8.93
N GLY A 6 -7.91 -14.77 8.71
CA GLY A 6 -7.32 -14.49 7.41
C GLY A 6 -8.06 -15.20 6.25
N PRO A 7 -8.35 -16.52 6.33
CA PRO A 7 -9.02 -17.24 5.23
C PRO A 7 -10.43 -16.74 4.86
N VAL A 8 -11.20 -16.20 5.82
CA VAL A 8 -12.60 -15.78 5.63
C VAL A 8 -12.68 -14.40 4.97
N LEU A 9 -11.85 -13.44 5.42
CA LEU A 9 -11.74 -12.13 4.78
C LEU A 9 -11.13 -12.26 3.37
N THR A 10 -10.08 -13.07 3.20
CA THR A 10 -9.43 -13.24 1.89
C THR A 10 -10.36 -13.87 0.84
N ARG A 11 -11.29 -14.77 1.20
CA ARG A 11 -12.20 -15.39 0.21
C ARG A 11 -13.27 -14.43 -0.33
N HIS A 12 -13.80 -13.52 0.48
CA HIS A 12 -14.83 -12.56 0.05
C HIS A 12 -14.24 -11.27 -0.57
N LEU A 13 -13.06 -10.84 -0.10
CA LEU A 13 -12.36 -9.65 -0.61
C LEU A 13 -11.39 -9.94 -1.77
N ARG A 14 -11.28 -11.22 -2.20
CA ARG A 14 -10.41 -11.63 -3.33
C ARG A 14 -10.68 -10.91 -4.65
N ARG A 15 -11.90 -10.40 -4.83
CA ARG A 15 -12.20 -9.56 -6.00
C ARG A 15 -11.49 -8.20 -5.92
N ASP A 16 -11.23 -7.68 -4.72
CA ASP A 16 -10.58 -6.38 -4.45
C ASP A 16 -9.05 -6.45 -4.49
N LEU A 17 -8.44 -7.63 -4.26
CA LEU A 17 -7.01 -7.90 -4.47
C LEU A 17 -6.50 -7.51 -5.87
N TYR A 18 -7.36 -7.67 -6.88
CA TYR A 18 -7.09 -7.32 -8.28
C TYR A 18 -8.02 -6.22 -8.81
N SER A 19 -9.02 -5.80 -8.02
CA SER A 19 -9.95 -4.74 -8.40
C SER A 19 -9.46 -3.41 -7.87
N HIS A 20 -9.08 -2.54 -8.80
CA HIS A 20 -8.87 -1.11 -8.54
C HIS A 20 -10.17 -0.37 -8.08
N ARG A 21 -11.32 -1.06 -7.93
CA ARG A 21 -12.53 -0.50 -7.29
C ARG A 21 -12.47 -0.74 -5.79
N ARG A 22 -12.25 0.34 -5.04
CA ARG A 22 -12.48 0.37 -3.59
C ARG A 22 -13.98 0.40 -3.34
N ARG A 23 -14.59 -0.76 -3.05
CA ARG A 23 -15.96 -0.78 -2.56
C ARG A 23 -16.01 -0.26 -1.13
N ASP A 24 -17.18 0.24 -0.76
CA ASP A 24 -17.50 0.51 0.63
C ASP A 24 -17.58 -0.83 1.39
N ILE A 25 -16.87 -0.91 2.52
CA ILE A 25 -16.69 -2.10 3.35
C ILE A 25 -17.88 -2.27 4.31
N SER A 26 -18.70 -1.21 4.46
CA SER A 26 -19.95 -1.23 5.21
C SER A 26 -20.81 -2.44 4.83
N GLY A 27 -20.98 -2.72 3.54
CA GLY A 27 -21.73 -3.88 3.05
C GLY A 27 -21.07 -5.24 3.29
N ALA A 28 -19.74 -5.31 3.26
CA ALA A 28 -19.01 -6.58 3.42
C ALA A 28 -19.03 -7.09 4.87
N THR A 29 -18.90 -6.19 5.86
CA THR A 29 -18.92 -6.58 7.28
C THR A 29 -20.32 -6.96 7.77
N HIS A 30 -21.39 -6.35 7.23
CA HIS A 30 -22.77 -6.74 7.52
C HIS A 30 -23.12 -8.15 7.02
N THR A 31 -22.50 -8.59 5.92
CA THR A 31 -22.77 -9.92 5.32
C THR A 31 -22.14 -11.07 6.11
N LEU A 32 -21.15 -10.80 6.97
CA LEU A 32 -20.39 -11.80 7.73
C LEU A 32 -20.82 -11.92 9.21
N LEU A 33 -21.88 -11.22 9.62
CA LEU A 33 -22.35 -11.24 11.00
C LEU A 33 -23.00 -12.59 11.36
N THR A 34 -22.70 -13.11 12.55
CA THR A 34 -23.46 -14.24 13.10
C THR A 34 -24.88 -13.81 13.46
N PRO A 35 -25.89 -14.69 13.31
CA PRO A 35 -27.23 -14.44 13.82
C PRO A 35 -27.31 -14.40 15.35
N GLU A 36 -26.36 -15.01 16.07
CA GLU A 36 -26.35 -15.10 17.54
C GLU A 36 -24.94 -15.03 18.14
N THR A 37 -24.88 -14.89 19.47
CA THR A 37 -23.71 -14.74 20.36
C THR A 37 -22.76 -15.94 20.41
N SER A 38 -22.89 -16.92 19.52
CA SER A 38 -22.01 -18.08 19.45
C SER A 38 -20.67 -17.75 18.77
N PHE A 39 -19.57 -18.23 19.32
CA PHE A 39 -18.28 -18.24 18.63
C PHE A 39 -18.37 -19.15 17.40
N SER A 40 -18.18 -18.56 16.21
CA SER A 40 -18.07 -19.26 14.93
C SER A 40 -16.72 -18.96 14.30
N ILE A 41 -16.06 -19.98 13.74
CA ILE A 41 -14.82 -19.82 12.97
C ILE A 41 -15.07 -19.27 11.55
N HIS A 42 -16.32 -19.09 11.15
CA HIS A 42 -16.71 -18.70 9.79
C HIS A 42 -17.40 -17.34 9.70
N CYS A 43 -17.70 -16.70 10.84
CA CYS A 43 -18.47 -15.46 10.91
C CYS A 43 -17.90 -14.55 12.00
N LEU A 44 -18.17 -13.25 11.91
CA LEU A 44 -17.77 -12.26 12.89
C LEU A 44 -18.93 -11.97 13.86
N ASN A 45 -18.64 -11.93 15.16
CA ASN A 45 -19.56 -11.36 16.13
C ASN A 45 -19.59 -9.81 16.02
N PRO A 46 -20.56 -9.12 16.64
CA PRO A 46 -20.68 -7.66 16.52
C PRO A 46 -19.43 -6.87 16.94
N ALA A 47 -18.73 -7.31 17.98
CA ALA A 47 -17.50 -6.66 18.46
C ALA A 47 -16.34 -6.83 17.46
N GLN A 48 -16.18 -8.03 16.91
CA GLN A 48 -15.20 -8.32 15.85
C GLN A 48 -15.49 -7.51 14.58
N ALA A 49 -16.76 -7.44 14.17
CA ALA A 49 -17.17 -6.63 13.02
C ALA A 49 -16.92 -5.13 13.26
N ALA A 50 -17.15 -4.64 14.48
CA ALA A 50 -16.82 -3.27 14.86
C ALA A 50 -15.31 -3.00 14.80
N ALA A 51 -14.48 -3.91 15.31
CA ALA A 51 -13.02 -3.79 15.23
C ALA A 51 -12.52 -3.76 13.77
N VAL A 52 -13.03 -4.66 12.92
CA VAL A 52 -12.70 -4.68 11.48
C VAL A 52 -13.11 -3.37 10.80
N ARG A 53 -14.28 -2.80 11.15
CA ARG A 53 -14.70 -1.50 10.65
C ARG A 53 -13.76 -0.38 11.07
N GLN A 54 -13.24 -0.41 12.30
CA GLN A 54 -12.25 0.59 12.76
C GLN A 54 -10.94 0.49 11.99
N VAL A 55 -10.42 -0.72 11.75
CA VAL A 55 -9.20 -0.93 10.92
C VAL A 55 -9.34 -0.32 9.53
N PHE A 56 -10.53 -0.44 8.94
CA PHE A 56 -10.81 0.11 7.62
C PHE A 56 -11.47 1.50 7.64
N SER A 57 -11.31 2.24 8.74
CA SER A 57 -11.73 3.63 8.86
C SER A 57 -10.51 4.56 8.92
N PRO A 58 -10.61 5.82 8.48
CA PRO A 58 -9.54 6.78 8.64
C PRO A 58 -9.34 7.15 10.11
N LEU A 59 -8.12 7.52 10.47
CA LEU A 59 -7.79 8.09 11.76
C LEU A 59 -7.94 9.62 11.71
N TYR A 60 -8.78 10.15 12.59
CA TYR A 60 -8.96 11.59 12.79
C TYR A 60 -8.47 12.00 14.18
N ASN A 61 -7.99 13.23 14.32
CA ASN A 61 -7.76 13.80 15.65
C ASN A 61 -9.06 14.34 16.27
N THR A 62 -8.95 14.88 17.49
CA THR A 62 -10.07 15.45 18.24
C THR A 62 -10.70 16.69 17.59
N HIS A 63 -10.04 17.29 16.61
CA HIS A 63 -10.54 18.45 15.84
C HIS A 63 -11.19 18.04 14.52
N GLY A 64 -11.25 16.74 14.20
CA GLY A 64 -11.80 16.23 12.94
C GLY A 64 -10.84 16.33 11.76
N GLU A 65 -9.56 16.59 11.99
CA GLU A 65 -8.54 16.59 10.95
C GLU A 65 -8.10 15.16 10.64
N LEU A 66 -8.03 14.81 9.35
CA LEU A 66 -7.50 13.52 8.92
C LEU A 66 -6.01 13.44 9.29
N LYS A 67 -5.61 12.42 10.06
CA LYS A 67 -4.22 12.14 10.42
C LYS A 67 -3.63 10.98 9.65
N PHE A 68 -4.42 9.95 9.38
CA PHE A 68 -3.99 8.83 8.55
C PHE A 68 -5.19 8.24 7.80
N PRO A 69 -5.10 7.94 6.50
CA PRO A 69 -6.20 7.33 5.79
C PRO A 69 -6.46 5.90 6.25
N ARG A 70 -7.62 5.37 5.90
CA ARG A 70 -7.98 3.98 6.20
C ARG A 70 -7.01 2.99 5.56
N GLN A 71 -6.88 1.82 6.17
CA GLN A 71 -6.33 0.67 5.46
C GLN A 71 -7.24 0.24 4.30
N GLN A 72 -6.66 -0.28 3.23
CA GLN A 72 -7.40 -0.80 2.07
C GLN A 72 -7.74 -2.28 2.24
N PRO A 73 -8.93 -2.71 1.82
CA PRO A 73 -9.26 -4.13 1.71
C PRO A 73 -8.36 -4.86 0.72
N GLY A 74 -8.14 -6.14 0.98
CA GLY A 74 -7.31 -7.01 0.15
C GLY A 74 -5.89 -7.16 0.69
N SER A 75 -5.49 -6.42 1.73
CA SER A 75 -4.16 -6.58 2.33
C SER A 75 -4.13 -7.67 3.43
N GLU A 76 -5.19 -8.46 3.61
CA GLU A 76 -5.35 -9.33 4.77
C GLU A 76 -4.59 -10.64 4.63
N ASN A 77 -3.27 -10.55 4.76
CA ASN A 77 -2.40 -11.71 4.96
C ASN A 77 -2.51 -12.17 6.44
N PRO A 78 -2.92 -13.43 6.73
CA PRO A 78 -3.12 -13.89 8.09
C PRO A 78 -1.91 -13.70 9.02
N ALA A 79 -0.70 -13.95 8.52
CA ALA A 79 0.52 -13.85 9.32
C ALA A 79 0.80 -12.41 9.72
N ILE A 80 0.70 -11.47 8.77
CA ILE A 80 0.93 -10.05 9.04
C ILE A 80 -0.21 -9.47 9.89
N VAL A 81 -1.46 -9.86 9.60
CA VAL A 81 -2.63 -9.41 10.36
C VAL A 81 -2.51 -9.83 11.83
N SER A 82 -2.01 -11.03 12.08
CA SER A 82 -1.72 -11.47 13.44
C SER A 82 -0.62 -10.65 14.11
N SER A 83 0.41 -10.22 13.38
CA SER A 83 1.51 -9.45 13.98
C SER A 83 1.16 -7.99 14.25
N LEU A 84 0.35 -7.35 13.40
CA LEU A 84 -0.01 -5.94 13.57
C LEU A 84 -1.25 -5.71 14.45
N TYR A 85 -2.18 -6.66 14.49
CA TYR A 85 -3.43 -6.50 15.23
C TYR A 85 -3.61 -7.56 16.34
N GLY A 86 -2.64 -8.46 16.53
CA GLY A 86 -2.62 -9.43 17.61
C GLY A 86 -2.07 -8.84 18.91
N GLU A 87 -2.38 -9.53 20.01
CA GLU A 87 -1.88 -9.18 21.36
C GLU A 87 -0.45 -9.70 21.60
N ASP A 88 0.04 -10.58 20.72
CA ASP A 88 1.28 -11.31 20.91
C ASP A 88 2.24 -11.03 19.75
N LEU A 89 3.00 -9.95 19.91
CA LEU A 89 4.08 -9.54 19.01
C LEU A 89 5.18 -10.61 18.87
N PHE A 90 5.22 -11.60 19.78
CA PHE A 90 6.18 -12.71 19.77
C PHE A 90 5.59 -14.01 19.21
N ALA A 91 4.31 -14.04 18.83
CA ALA A 91 3.69 -15.20 18.17
C ALA A 91 4.12 -15.39 16.71
N VAL A 92 5.10 -14.61 16.21
CA VAL A 92 5.79 -14.79 14.92
C VAL A 92 6.72 -16.02 14.89
N SER A 93 6.44 -17.06 15.69
CA SER A 93 7.21 -18.31 15.72
C SER A 93 7.05 -19.16 14.44
N GLU A 94 6.12 -18.83 13.54
CA GLU A 94 5.87 -19.58 12.29
C GLU A 94 6.35 -18.87 11.00
N VAL A 95 6.98 -17.70 11.07
CA VAL A 95 7.57 -17.06 9.88
C VAL A 95 8.94 -17.67 9.59
N SER A 96 8.96 -18.61 8.64
CA SER A 96 10.11 -19.41 8.21
C SER A 96 11.25 -18.62 7.54
N SER A 97 11.22 -17.29 7.53
CA SER A 97 12.27 -16.43 6.99
C SER A 97 12.68 -15.39 8.02
N LEU A 98 13.95 -15.44 8.45
CA LEU A 98 14.55 -14.47 9.39
C LEU A 98 14.40 -13.02 8.91
N VAL A 99 14.46 -12.79 7.60
CA VAL A 99 14.30 -11.45 6.99
C VAL A 99 12.88 -10.93 7.15
N PHE A 100 11.88 -11.80 7.00
CA PHE A 100 10.48 -11.41 7.16
C PHE A 100 10.12 -11.25 8.64
N PHE A 101 10.71 -12.06 9.52
CA PHE A 101 10.61 -11.90 10.97
C PHE A 101 11.17 -10.57 11.45
N GLU A 102 12.37 -10.18 11.00
CA GLU A 102 13.00 -8.91 11.36
C GLU A 102 12.21 -7.71 10.81
N PHE A 103 11.73 -7.81 9.57
CA PHE A 103 10.87 -6.78 8.98
C PHE A 103 9.55 -6.59 9.74
N VAL A 104 8.83 -7.69 10.02
CA VAL A 104 7.57 -7.64 10.77
C VAL A 104 7.80 -7.13 12.20
N SER A 105 8.90 -7.56 12.84
CA SER A 105 9.29 -7.08 14.17
C SER A 105 9.60 -5.59 14.14
N ASN A 106 10.31 -5.08 13.13
CA ASN A 106 10.60 -3.64 13.01
C ASN A 106 9.35 -2.81 12.75
N CYS A 107 8.40 -3.28 11.94
CA CYS A 107 7.12 -2.58 11.75
C CYS A 107 6.26 -2.58 13.03
N ALA A 108 6.24 -3.71 13.75
CA ALA A 108 5.39 -3.88 14.91
C ALA A 108 6.00 -3.30 16.19
N LEU A 109 7.33 -3.19 16.30
CA LEU A 109 8.04 -2.59 17.43
C LEU A 109 8.47 -1.15 17.18
N GLY A 110 8.61 -0.72 15.93
CA GLY A 110 9.09 0.62 15.60
C GLY A 110 8.21 1.75 16.17
N HIS A 111 6.89 1.53 16.24
CA HIS A 111 6.01 2.51 16.89
C HIS A 111 6.24 2.58 18.41
N GLN A 112 6.57 1.45 19.06
CA GLN A 112 6.86 1.38 20.48
C GLN A 112 8.12 2.16 20.81
N ASP A 113 9.19 1.88 20.06
CA ASP A 113 10.48 2.56 20.19
C ASP A 113 10.36 4.05 19.90
N TRP A 114 9.53 4.43 18.92
CA TRP A 114 9.26 5.85 18.64
C TRP A 114 8.65 6.56 19.85
N PHE A 115 7.62 5.97 20.48
CA PHE A 115 7.00 6.58 21.67
C PHE A 115 7.89 6.50 22.92
N HIS A 116 8.70 5.45 23.08
CA HIS A 116 9.61 5.30 24.22
C HIS A 116 10.85 6.18 24.14
N PHE A 117 11.48 6.27 22.97
CA PHE A 117 12.80 6.89 22.83
C PHE A 117 12.80 8.17 22.01
N GLY A 118 11.77 8.40 21.18
CA GLY A 118 11.58 9.65 20.44
C GLY A 118 10.68 10.65 21.16
N VAL A 119 9.50 10.19 21.61
CA VAL A 119 8.44 11.09 22.11
C VAL A 119 8.48 11.25 23.63
N PHE A 120 8.55 10.14 24.37
CA PHE A 120 8.43 10.12 25.83
C PHE A 120 9.69 9.57 26.50
N ASN A 121 9.58 8.41 27.14
CA ASN A 121 10.65 7.76 27.89
C ASN A 121 10.48 6.22 27.90
N PRO A 122 11.52 5.46 28.25
CA PRO A 122 11.51 3.99 28.16
C PRO A 122 10.51 3.28 29.08
N THR A 123 9.93 4.00 30.04
CA THR A 123 8.95 3.46 31.00
C THR A 123 7.50 3.83 30.67
N PHE A 124 7.26 4.52 29.56
CA PHE A 124 5.92 4.91 29.14
C PHE A 124 5.05 3.67 28.84
N ASN A 125 3.83 3.64 29.37
CA ASN A 125 2.91 2.51 29.18
C ASN A 125 2.18 2.64 27.84
N LEU A 126 2.55 1.82 26.85
CA LEU A 126 1.96 1.87 25.52
C LEU A 126 0.47 1.49 25.49
N ASN A 127 -0.02 0.76 26.49
CA ASN A 127 -1.44 0.44 26.59
C ASN A 127 -2.32 1.65 26.92
N THR A 128 -1.72 2.79 27.28
CA THR A 128 -2.44 4.05 27.51
C THR A 128 -2.35 5.02 26.33
N LEU A 129 -1.74 4.62 25.20
CA LEU A 129 -1.66 5.43 23.99
C LEU A 129 -3.04 5.89 23.53
N ASN A 130 -3.15 7.17 23.24
CA ASN A 130 -4.39 7.79 22.78
C ASN A 130 -4.11 8.92 21.77
N LEU A 131 -5.17 9.57 21.28
CA LEU A 131 -5.08 10.62 20.26
C LEU A 131 -4.22 11.83 20.70
N GLN A 132 -4.16 12.14 21.99
CA GLN A 132 -3.32 13.23 22.50
C GLN A 132 -1.84 12.90 22.36
N ASP A 133 -1.45 11.65 22.61
CA ASP A 133 -0.06 11.20 22.44
C ASP A 133 0.38 11.28 20.98
N TYR A 134 -0.52 10.92 20.04
CA TYR A 134 -0.27 11.08 18.61
C TYR A 134 -0.10 12.54 18.21
N GLN A 135 -0.88 13.45 18.81
CA GLN A 135 -0.74 14.87 18.58
C GLN A 135 0.60 15.40 19.13
N ILE A 136 1.02 14.98 20.32
CA ILE A 136 2.34 15.33 20.88
C ILE A 136 3.47 14.87 19.94
N ALA A 137 3.40 13.64 19.43
CA ALA A 137 4.38 13.13 18.48
C ALA A 137 4.40 13.93 17.17
N ALA A 138 3.22 14.29 16.65
CA ALA A 138 3.09 15.11 15.45
C ALA A 138 3.61 16.54 15.65
N ASP A 139 3.37 17.15 16.81
CA ASP A 139 3.83 18.50 17.14
C ASP A 139 5.35 18.54 17.35
N LEU A 140 5.93 17.47 17.91
CA LEU A 140 7.38 17.34 18.06
C LEU A 140 8.09 17.28 16.70
N ASN A 141 7.54 16.52 15.75
CA ASN A 141 8.06 16.31 14.39
C ASN A 141 9.60 16.35 14.32
N LEU A 142 10.24 15.49 15.13
CA LEU A 142 11.69 15.55 15.34
C LEU A 142 12.42 15.53 13.99
N PHE A 143 13.18 16.58 13.71
CA PHE A 143 13.94 16.74 12.45
C PHE A 143 13.09 16.68 11.16
N ASN A 144 11.82 17.07 11.24
CA ASN A 144 10.88 16.98 10.12
C ASN A 144 10.67 15.54 9.60
N ILE A 145 10.71 14.55 10.50
CA ILE A 145 10.56 13.13 10.15
C ILE A 145 9.22 12.82 9.46
N ALA A 146 8.18 13.62 9.69
CA ALA A 146 6.89 13.48 9.01
C ALA A 146 7.04 13.47 7.48
N THR A 147 8.04 14.17 6.94
CA THR A 147 8.37 14.19 5.51
C THR A 147 7.13 14.47 4.64
N PHE A 148 6.30 15.41 5.08
CA PHE A 148 4.96 15.68 4.53
C PHE A 148 4.87 17.04 3.81
N ASP A 149 6.00 17.58 3.34
CA ASP A 149 6.03 18.84 2.58
C ASP A 149 5.56 18.61 1.13
N GLY A 150 4.43 19.23 0.78
CA GLY A 150 3.84 19.17 -0.56
C GLY A 150 4.45 20.12 -1.59
N ASP A 151 5.47 20.92 -1.26
CA ASP A 151 6.09 21.84 -2.23
C ASP A 151 7.33 21.25 -2.90
N PHE A 152 7.16 20.73 -4.11
CA PHE A 152 8.26 20.23 -4.95
C PHE A 152 8.78 21.26 -5.96
N SER A 153 8.48 22.55 -5.81
CA SER A 153 8.90 23.61 -6.75
C SER A 153 10.42 23.67 -6.94
N SER A 154 11.19 23.48 -5.86
CA SER A 154 12.65 23.47 -5.94
C SER A 154 13.18 22.24 -6.70
N LEU A 155 12.55 21.09 -6.56
CA LEU A 155 12.90 19.87 -7.30
C LEU A 155 12.54 20.01 -8.78
N GLN A 156 11.34 20.51 -9.07
CA GLN A 156 10.84 20.75 -10.42
C GLN A 156 11.73 21.74 -11.18
N SER A 157 12.07 22.89 -10.58
CA SER A 157 12.90 23.94 -11.21
C SER A 157 14.33 23.50 -11.54
N ARG A 158 14.85 22.47 -10.85
CA ARG A 158 16.15 21.84 -11.17
C ARG A 158 16.04 20.67 -12.15
N GLY A 159 14.86 20.44 -12.71
CA GLY A 159 14.60 19.34 -13.65
C GLY A 159 14.53 17.95 -13.01
N GLY A 160 14.43 17.87 -11.68
CA GLY A 160 14.37 16.59 -10.96
C GLY A 160 13.14 15.78 -11.34
N LYS A 161 13.28 14.45 -11.38
CA LYS A 161 12.22 13.50 -11.71
C LYS A 161 12.03 12.52 -10.55
N VAL A 162 10.78 12.26 -10.20
CA VAL A 162 10.39 11.34 -9.14
C VAL A 162 9.42 10.32 -9.70
N ILE A 163 9.82 9.05 -9.58
CA ILE A 163 8.91 7.91 -9.71
C ILE A 163 8.64 7.42 -8.30
N THR A 164 7.38 7.41 -7.89
CA THR A 164 6.93 6.74 -6.67
C THR A 164 6.00 5.60 -7.03
N TYR A 165 5.98 4.54 -6.23
CA TYR A 165 5.10 3.40 -6.41
C TYR A 165 4.61 2.91 -5.06
N HIS A 166 3.44 2.26 -5.05
CA HIS A 166 2.90 1.66 -3.83
C HIS A 166 2.09 0.40 -4.17
N GLY A 167 2.41 -0.70 -3.49
CA GLY A 167 1.67 -1.95 -3.59
C GLY A 167 0.22 -1.82 -3.14
N GLN A 168 -0.73 -2.27 -3.95
CA GLN A 168 -2.16 -2.13 -3.63
C GLN A 168 -2.63 -3.16 -2.57
N ALA A 169 -1.81 -4.17 -2.26
CA ALA A 169 -2.02 -5.12 -1.17
C ALA A 169 -1.03 -4.88 -0.01
N ASP A 170 -0.42 -3.70 0.08
CA ASP A 170 0.51 -3.32 1.15
C ASP A 170 -0.21 -3.27 2.49
N MET A 171 0.22 -4.10 3.42
CA MET A 171 -0.46 -4.30 4.67
C MET A 171 0.09 -3.38 5.79
N PRO A 172 1.42 -3.25 5.97
CA PRO A 172 2.00 -2.32 6.93
C PRO A 172 1.72 -0.84 6.67
N ILE A 173 1.72 -0.40 5.41
CA ILE A 173 1.50 1.01 5.05
C ILE A 173 0.36 1.08 4.04
N SER A 174 -0.61 1.96 4.27
CA SER A 174 -1.74 2.04 3.34
C SER A 174 -1.34 2.76 2.04
N PRO A 175 -1.57 2.18 0.84
CA PRO A 175 -1.54 2.90 -0.43
C PRO A 175 -2.48 4.10 -0.52
N ALA A 176 -3.50 4.17 0.36
CA ALA A 176 -4.34 5.37 0.44
C ALA A 176 -3.57 6.60 0.92
N ASP A 177 -2.47 6.41 1.66
CA ASP A 177 -1.61 7.47 2.15
C ASP A 177 -0.78 8.10 1.04
N THR A 178 -0.19 7.30 0.14
CA THR A 178 0.49 7.84 -1.05
C THR A 178 -0.47 8.55 -1.99
N GLU A 179 -1.73 8.11 -2.09
CA GLU A 179 -2.75 8.86 -2.84
C GLU A 179 -3.08 10.20 -2.20
N PHE A 180 -3.24 10.21 -0.88
CA PHE A 180 -3.46 11.43 -0.11
C PHE A 180 -2.28 12.40 -0.28
N TYR A 181 -1.05 11.89 -0.25
CA TYR A 181 0.15 12.69 -0.44
C TYR A 181 0.32 13.18 -1.88
N TYR A 182 -0.02 12.38 -2.89
CA TYR A 182 -0.08 12.85 -4.29
C TYR A 182 -1.06 14.01 -4.46
N GLN A 183 -2.23 13.92 -3.83
CA GLN A 183 -3.21 15.02 -3.83
C GLN A 183 -2.68 16.23 -3.06
N HIS A 184 -1.93 16.02 -1.98
CA HIS A 184 -1.27 17.09 -1.25
C HIS A 184 -0.31 17.88 -2.16
N PHE A 185 0.57 17.22 -2.93
CA PHE A 185 1.42 17.89 -3.93
C PHE A 185 0.63 18.74 -4.92
N SER A 186 -0.42 18.15 -5.51
CA SER A 186 -1.30 18.84 -6.46
C SER A 186 -1.92 20.10 -5.84
N SER A 187 -2.43 19.99 -4.61
CA SER A 187 -3.06 21.10 -3.89
C SER A 187 -2.08 22.18 -3.46
N THR A 188 -0.92 21.81 -2.94
CA THR A 188 0.09 22.74 -2.40
C THR A 188 0.76 23.53 -3.51
N MET A 189 1.09 22.87 -4.63
CA MET A 189 1.71 23.53 -5.79
C MET A 189 0.68 24.19 -6.73
N GLY A 190 -0.62 23.90 -6.57
CA GLY A 190 -1.67 24.36 -7.47
C GLY A 190 -1.58 23.75 -8.87
N LEU A 191 -1.00 22.56 -9.01
CA LEU A 191 -0.76 21.88 -10.28
C LEU A 191 -1.74 20.71 -10.48
N PRO A 192 -2.46 20.61 -11.62
CA PRO A 192 -3.24 19.42 -11.94
C PRO A 192 -2.33 18.21 -12.21
N PRO A 193 -2.86 16.97 -12.18
CA PRO A 193 -2.07 15.76 -12.46
C PRO A 193 -1.24 15.83 -13.74
N SER A 194 -1.80 16.39 -14.82
CA SER A 194 -1.10 16.54 -16.11
C SER A 194 0.15 17.42 -16.05
N GLU A 195 0.22 18.37 -15.11
CA GLU A 195 1.42 19.20 -14.89
C GLU A 195 2.40 18.53 -13.92
N LEU A 196 1.90 17.78 -12.93
CA LEU A 196 2.73 16.91 -12.09
C LEU A 196 3.44 15.84 -12.91
N ASP A 197 2.79 15.26 -13.93
CA ASP A 197 3.34 14.20 -14.78
C ASP A 197 4.66 14.56 -15.48
N GLY A 198 5.00 15.85 -15.55
CA GLY A 198 6.28 16.34 -16.04
C GLY A 198 7.47 16.07 -15.11
N PHE A 199 7.25 15.80 -13.82
CA PHE A 199 8.33 15.58 -12.84
C PHE A 199 8.00 14.59 -11.71
N LEU A 200 6.73 14.26 -11.47
CA LEU A 200 6.27 13.34 -10.43
C LEU A 200 5.24 12.37 -11.02
N ARG A 201 5.58 11.08 -11.07
CA ARG A 201 4.65 10.01 -11.48
C ARG A 201 4.50 8.99 -10.37
N PHE A 202 3.25 8.68 -10.02
CA PHE A 202 2.90 7.69 -9.00
C PHE A 202 2.27 6.45 -9.62
N PHE A 203 2.86 5.27 -9.42
CA PHE A 203 2.34 4.00 -9.92
C PHE A 203 1.66 3.15 -8.85
N GLN A 204 0.42 2.74 -9.13
CA GLN A 204 -0.35 1.87 -8.25
C GLN A 204 -0.16 0.41 -8.65
N ILE A 205 0.62 -0.34 -7.88
CA ILE A 205 1.05 -1.68 -8.29
C ILE A 205 0.04 -2.71 -7.82
N GLY A 206 -0.81 -3.18 -8.75
CA GLY A 206 -1.89 -4.11 -8.46
C GLY A 206 -1.40 -5.44 -7.89
N GLY A 207 -1.86 -5.79 -6.68
CA GLY A 207 -1.55 -7.04 -5.98
C GLY A 207 -0.12 -7.19 -5.48
N MET A 208 0.70 -6.13 -5.51
CA MET A 208 1.97 -6.10 -4.78
C MET A 208 1.69 -5.87 -3.28
N SER A 209 2.38 -6.63 -2.42
CA SER A 209 2.39 -6.44 -0.97
C SER A 209 3.31 -5.28 -0.56
N HIS A 210 3.91 -5.31 0.63
CA HIS A 210 4.87 -4.28 1.05
C HIS A 210 6.20 -4.40 0.29
N CYS A 211 6.50 -3.41 -0.56
CA CYS A 211 7.70 -3.31 -1.41
C CYS A 211 7.91 -4.41 -2.48
N ALA A 212 7.52 -5.65 -2.19
CA ALA A 212 7.76 -6.82 -3.01
C ALA A 212 6.70 -7.90 -2.74
N THR A 213 6.74 -8.99 -3.52
CA THR A 213 5.84 -10.14 -3.39
C THR A 213 4.36 -9.78 -3.55
N GLY A 214 3.49 -10.77 -3.30
CA GLY A 214 2.06 -10.62 -3.35
C GLY A 214 1.43 -11.39 -4.51
N PRO A 215 0.09 -11.43 -4.56
CA PRO A 215 -0.63 -12.19 -5.58
C PRO A 215 -0.64 -11.51 -6.96
N GLY A 216 -0.13 -10.28 -7.07
CA GLY A 216 -0.12 -9.48 -8.29
C GLY A 216 1.18 -9.55 -9.10
N ALA A 217 1.20 -8.83 -10.22
CA ALA A 217 2.38 -8.69 -11.05
C ALA A 217 3.36 -7.67 -10.44
N TRP A 218 4.04 -8.06 -9.37
CA TRP A 218 4.76 -7.15 -8.47
C TRP A 218 6.22 -6.88 -8.87
N GLU A 219 6.83 -7.71 -9.72
CA GLU A 219 8.20 -7.48 -10.17
C GLU A 219 8.26 -6.32 -11.15
N ILE A 220 8.74 -5.15 -10.68
CA ILE A 220 8.88 -3.91 -11.45
C ILE A 220 10.31 -3.35 -11.39
N GLY A 221 11.30 -4.18 -11.06
CA GLY A 221 12.72 -3.80 -10.98
C GLY A 221 13.10 -2.85 -9.84
N GLN A 222 12.27 -2.77 -8.80
CA GLN A 222 12.47 -1.91 -7.63
C GLN A 222 13.54 -2.43 -6.64
N THR A 223 13.86 -3.73 -6.70
CA THR A 223 14.92 -4.40 -5.93
C THR A 223 15.52 -5.51 -6.79
N ILE A 224 16.59 -6.16 -6.33
CA ILE A 224 17.13 -7.37 -7.00
C ILE A 224 16.06 -8.46 -7.12
N ALA A 225 15.25 -8.67 -6.07
CA ALA A 225 14.12 -9.61 -6.13
C ALA A 225 13.06 -9.14 -7.14
N GLY A 226 12.77 -7.84 -7.19
CA GLY A 226 11.88 -7.23 -8.19
C GLY A 226 12.41 -7.26 -9.63
N ALA A 227 13.68 -7.62 -9.82
CA ALA A 227 14.34 -7.84 -11.10
C ALA A 227 14.63 -9.34 -11.32
N SER A 228 13.73 -10.22 -10.86
CA SER A 228 13.84 -11.68 -11.03
C SER A 228 15.11 -12.30 -10.43
N GLY A 229 15.74 -11.64 -9.46
CA GLY A 229 16.98 -12.07 -8.82
C GLY A 229 18.25 -11.94 -9.67
N ASN A 230 18.17 -11.35 -10.86
CA ASN A 230 19.32 -11.23 -11.78
C ASN A 230 19.23 -9.98 -12.65
N LEU A 231 20.37 -9.33 -12.91
CA LEU A 231 20.45 -8.12 -13.72
C LEU A 231 20.88 -8.48 -15.15
N THR A 232 19.92 -8.62 -16.05
CA THR A 232 20.11 -8.89 -17.47
C THR A 232 19.57 -7.73 -18.30
N ALA A 233 19.87 -7.71 -19.61
CA ALA A 233 19.30 -6.71 -20.51
C ALA A 233 17.75 -6.71 -20.48
N GLU A 234 17.13 -7.88 -20.25
CA GLU A 234 15.67 -7.98 -20.14
C GLU A 234 15.16 -7.41 -18.82
N THR A 235 15.76 -7.75 -17.68
CA THR A 235 15.30 -7.28 -16.35
C THR A 235 15.66 -5.82 -16.08
N LEU A 236 16.56 -5.25 -16.88
CA LEU A 236 16.92 -3.84 -16.88
C LEU A 236 16.17 -3.02 -17.95
N ASP A 237 15.26 -3.62 -18.72
CA ASP A 237 14.42 -2.88 -19.68
C ASP A 237 13.62 -1.78 -18.94
N PRO A 238 13.76 -0.50 -19.33
CA PRO A 238 13.08 0.63 -18.69
C PRO A 238 11.55 0.55 -18.67
N ASP A 239 10.93 -0.31 -19.50
CA ASP A 239 9.49 -0.52 -19.44
C ASP A 239 9.06 -1.43 -18.29
N ARG A 240 9.97 -2.23 -17.71
CA ARG A 240 9.68 -3.16 -16.59
C ARG A 240 10.51 -2.92 -15.35
N ASN A 241 11.42 -1.95 -15.37
CA ASN A 241 12.33 -1.66 -14.27
C ASN A 241 12.27 -0.18 -13.91
N VAL A 242 11.75 0.14 -12.71
CA VAL A 242 11.55 1.53 -12.26
C VAL A 242 12.84 2.31 -12.12
N LEU A 243 13.97 1.65 -11.83
CA LEU A 243 15.27 2.31 -11.74
C LEU A 243 15.75 2.74 -13.12
N THR A 244 15.72 1.84 -14.11
CA THR A 244 16.14 2.23 -15.47
C THR A 244 15.08 3.10 -16.17
N ALA A 245 13.81 3.04 -15.75
CA ALA A 245 12.78 3.98 -16.17
C ALA A 245 13.07 5.42 -15.75
N VAL A 246 13.52 5.66 -14.51
CA VAL A 246 13.87 7.02 -14.07
C VAL A 246 15.16 7.51 -14.73
N VAL A 247 16.14 6.62 -14.97
CA VAL A 247 17.33 6.95 -15.77
C VAL A 247 16.93 7.41 -17.16
N ARG A 248 16.11 6.64 -17.88
CA ARG A 248 15.60 7.00 -19.21
C ARG A 248 14.83 8.32 -19.18
N TRP A 249 14.04 8.57 -18.14
CA TRP A 249 13.31 9.83 -18.01
C TRP A 249 14.25 11.03 -17.82
N VAL A 250 15.27 10.90 -16.97
CA VAL A 250 16.23 11.97 -16.69
C VAL A 250 17.14 12.25 -17.89
N GLU A 251 17.68 11.20 -18.51
CA GLU A 251 18.73 11.32 -19.53
C GLU A 251 18.18 11.50 -20.95
N GLU A 252 17.04 10.90 -21.27
CA GLU A 252 16.45 10.90 -22.62
C GLU A 252 15.15 11.72 -22.70
N GLY A 253 14.62 12.18 -21.55
CA GLY A 253 13.35 12.90 -21.49
C GLY A 253 12.12 12.02 -21.72
N ILE A 254 12.27 10.69 -21.70
CA ILE A 254 11.18 9.74 -21.97
C ILE A 254 10.59 9.23 -20.66
N ALA A 255 9.50 9.87 -20.23
CA ALA A 255 8.78 9.53 -19.01
C ALA A 255 7.95 8.22 -19.19
N PRO A 256 7.89 7.33 -18.19
CA PRO A 256 7.11 6.10 -18.29
C PRO A 256 5.62 6.37 -18.09
N ASP A 257 4.76 6.04 -19.06
CA ASP A 257 3.30 6.12 -18.89
C ASP A 257 2.73 4.93 -18.10
N THR A 258 3.42 3.79 -18.17
CA THR A 258 3.13 2.58 -17.42
C THR A 258 4.43 1.91 -16.98
N ILE A 259 4.34 1.05 -15.98
CA ILE A 259 5.43 0.14 -15.62
C ILE A 259 4.92 -1.30 -15.75
N LEU A 260 5.59 -2.10 -16.58
CA LEU A 260 5.27 -3.51 -16.76
C LEU A 260 5.73 -4.31 -15.53
N GLY A 261 4.76 -4.77 -14.76
CA GLY A 261 4.98 -5.75 -13.71
C GLY A 261 4.80 -7.18 -14.23
N THR A 262 5.50 -8.12 -13.58
CA THR A 262 5.37 -9.55 -13.86
C THR A 262 5.05 -10.34 -12.59
N LYS A 263 4.16 -11.33 -12.71
CA LYS A 263 3.97 -12.39 -11.73
C LYS A 263 4.56 -13.66 -12.32
N TYR A 264 5.55 -14.21 -11.64
CA TYR A 264 6.10 -15.50 -12.00
C TYR A 264 5.39 -16.64 -11.25
N VAL A 265 5.35 -17.82 -11.88
CA VAL A 265 4.80 -19.03 -11.27
C VAL A 265 5.56 -19.32 -9.97
N ASN A 266 4.84 -19.37 -8.85
CA ASN A 266 5.38 -19.52 -7.50
C ASN A 266 6.46 -18.48 -7.11
N ASP A 267 6.48 -17.30 -7.75
CA ASP A 267 7.54 -16.30 -7.59
C ASP A 267 8.95 -16.88 -7.88
N THR A 268 9.02 -17.80 -8.83
CA THR A 268 10.27 -18.39 -9.32
C THR A 268 10.44 -18.10 -10.81
N THR A 269 11.67 -17.92 -11.29
CA THR A 269 11.93 -17.54 -12.70
C THR A 269 11.54 -18.60 -13.75
N PHE A 270 10.92 -19.71 -13.35
CA PHE A 270 10.49 -20.83 -14.20
C PHE A 270 9.21 -20.60 -15.01
N GLY A 271 8.86 -19.34 -15.30
CA GLY A 271 7.78 -18.98 -16.20
C GLY A 271 6.90 -17.86 -15.69
N VAL A 272 6.44 -17.03 -16.62
CA VAL A 272 5.49 -15.94 -16.36
C VAL A 272 4.09 -16.53 -16.18
N GLU A 273 3.46 -16.27 -15.03
CA GLU A 273 2.05 -16.59 -14.78
C GLU A 273 1.15 -15.57 -15.47
N PHE A 274 1.43 -14.29 -15.27
CA PHE A 274 0.80 -13.17 -15.98
C PHE A 274 1.63 -11.89 -15.86
N SER A 275 1.37 -10.92 -16.72
CA SER A 275 1.99 -9.58 -16.64
C SER A 275 0.96 -8.48 -16.77
N ARG A 276 1.26 -7.31 -16.20
CA ARG A 276 0.37 -6.15 -16.22
C ARG A 276 1.17 -4.86 -16.36
N ARG A 277 0.77 -3.96 -17.27
CA ARG A 277 1.25 -2.58 -17.30
C ARG A 277 0.53 -1.78 -16.23
N HIS A 278 1.18 -1.48 -15.11
CA HIS A 278 0.61 -0.67 -14.04
C HIS A 278 0.54 0.79 -14.47
N CYS A 279 -0.64 1.39 -14.31
CA CYS A 279 -0.90 2.76 -14.71
C CYS A 279 -0.33 3.76 -13.70
N HIS A 280 0.10 4.93 -14.18
CA HIS A 280 0.30 6.06 -13.28
C HIS A 280 -1.05 6.64 -12.85
N TYR A 281 -1.14 7.02 -11.58
CA TYR A 281 -2.26 7.72 -10.99
C TYR A 281 -2.48 9.08 -11.68
N PRO A 282 -3.72 9.54 -11.92
CA PRO A 282 -4.99 9.01 -11.41
C PRO A 282 -5.65 7.93 -12.27
N THR A 283 -5.02 7.52 -13.38
CA THR A 283 -5.58 6.49 -14.26
C THR A 283 -5.51 5.10 -13.61
N ARG A 284 -6.35 4.19 -14.09
CA ARG A 284 -6.46 2.82 -13.55
C ARG A 284 -6.50 1.80 -14.66
N ASN A 285 -6.01 0.61 -14.34
CA ASN A 285 -6.09 -0.54 -15.23
C ASN A 285 -7.53 -1.05 -15.37
N ILE A 286 -8.03 -1.03 -16.60
CA ILE A 286 -9.35 -1.54 -16.97
C ILE A 286 -9.20 -2.65 -18.00
N TYR A 287 -9.66 -3.85 -17.63
CA TYR A 287 -9.76 -5.01 -18.51
C TYR A 287 -10.83 -4.78 -19.59
N ASP A 288 -10.51 -5.13 -20.83
CA ASP A 288 -11.40 -5.01 -21.98
C ASP A 288 -12.59 -6.00 -21.96
N ARG A 289 -12.55 -7.00 -21.07
CA ARG A 289 -13.53 -8.10 -20.93
C ARG A 289 -13.62 -9.02 -22.14
N LYS A 290 -12.58 -9.06 -22.97
CA LYS A 290 -12.55 -9.82 -24.22
C LYS A 290 -11.26 -10.63 -24.35
N GLY A 291 -10.10 -9.99 -24.25
CA GLY A 291 -8.80 -10.65 -24.41
C GLY A 291 -8.43 -11.55 -23.24
N ASP A 292 -7.30 -12.26 -23.33
CA ASP A 292 -6.80 -13.01 -22.19
C ASP A 292 -6.43 -12.06 -21.05
N SER A 293 -7.03 -12.23 -19.87
CA SER A 293 -6.76 -11.38 -18.72
C SER A 293 -5.30 -11.47 -18.27
N ASN A 294 -4.56 -12.53 -18.58
CA ASN A 294 -3.16 -12.70 -18.18
C ASN A 294 -2.19 -11.87 -19.04
N LEU A 295 -2.65 -11.38 -20.20
CA LEU A 295 -1.82 -10.59 -21.12
C LEU A 295 -1.93 -9.09 -20.84
N PRO A 296 -0.82 -8.33 -20.92
CA PRO A 296 -0.85 -6.87 -20.75
C PRO A 296 -1.77 -6.16 -21.75
N GLY A 297 -1.86 -6.66 -23.00
CA GLY A 297 -2.60 -6.02 -24.08
C GLY A 297 -4.13 -5.99 -23.91
N SER A 298 -4.68 -6.81 -23.02
CA SER A 298 -6.13 -6.85 -22.74
C SER A 298 -6.56 -5.77 -21.72
N TRP A 299 -5.63 -4.93 -21.27
CA TRP A 299 -5.83 -3.93 -20.24
C TRP A 299 -5.39 -2.56 -20.73
N SER A 300 -6.07 -1.52 -20.26
CA SER A 300 -5.77 -0.14 -20.63
C SER A 300 -5.92 0.80 -19.45
N CYS A 301 -5.08 1.82 -19.41
CA CYS A 301 -5.17 2.89 -18.43
C CYS A 301 -6.31 3.83 -18.80
N LYS A 302 -7.28 3.97 -17.90
CA LYS A 302 -8.42 4.88 -18.08
C LYS A 302 -8.63 5.69 -16.83
N GLU A 303 -9.02 6.95 -17.01
CA GLU A 303 -9.58 7.73 -15.92
C GLU A 303 -10.87 7.06 -15.42
N VAL A 304 -10.98 6.93 -14.11
CA VAL A 304 -12.21 6.47 -13.47
C VAL A 304 -12.68 7.63 -12.63
N GLY A 305 -13.78 8.26 -13.05
CA GLY A 305 -14.32 9.44 -12.38
C GLY A 305 -14.38 9.23 -10.87
N ARG A 306 -13.61 10.02 -10.14
CA ARG A 306 -13.75 10.19 -8.69
C ARG A 306 -14.17 11.62 -8.44
N ILE A 307 -15.18 11.76 -7.59
CA ILE A 307 -15.47 13.00 -6.87
C ILE A 307 -14.21 13.24 -6.03
N PHE A 308 -13.45 14.29 -6.36
CA PHE A 308 -12.38 14.77 -5.50
C PHE A 308 -12.97 14.96 -4.11
N ILE A 309 -12.45 14.23 -3.12
CA ILE A 309 -12.74 14.56 -1.72
C ILE A 309 -12.08 15.92 -1.54
N ARG A 310 -12.88 16.99 -1.56
CA ARG A 310 -12.40 18.31 -1.18
C ARG A 310 -11.91 18.19 0.26
N LEU A 311 -10.65 18.53 0.47
CA LEU A 311 -10.05 18.78 1.78
C LEU A 311 -10.86 19.87 2.50
#